data_AF-A0A1H5MTI6-F1
#
_entry.id   AF-A0A1H5MTI6-F1
#
_cell.length_a   1.000
_cell.length_b   1.000
_cell.length_c   1.000
_cell.angle_alpha   90.00
_cell.angle_beta   90.00
_cell.angle_gamma   90.00
#
_symmetry.space_group_name_H-M   'P 1'
#
loop_
_entity.id
_entity.type
_entity.pdbx_description
1 polymer ?
#
loop_
_entity_poly.entity_id
_entity_poly.type
_entity_poly.pdbx_seq_one_letter_code
_entity_poly.pdbx_strand_id
1 'polypeptide(L)'
;MSRSPARLGELLRAARALGVSDTDGLTTLAAALGLALTTDGPGTDDPARRAADPVRPFRGEGTTGGAVRPGPGTGSPARARGAGTPPGPGAGDAAGPDPYRRTPVPPEQVPGPDTRSATGGSLLLVGAARPAPGREPDRPQWRETGLPDPPDDSAGQLLAHPEAFDVSWPTALPPPASPWDPRTERAVFLALAGTRTTGRAVDHPRLVDLVVRGLAGGQTGRPRVPYRQRATTRAGALLLIDRGESMRPFRHDQEWITRLAGSILPPGGLRVLDLRIAQGVSRDRGRTWEPHPVPPYGQPVLLLSDLGHLRPPAPGRHHSPPANWLPYLRRLWEAGNPVVCLTPYPAEEYPAAVRRTVALVPLDRRVSVRLAQTAARRDPRRARRR
;
A
#
# COMPACT_ATOMS: atom_id res chain seq x y z
N MET A 1 -28.80 -36.92 0.19
CA MET A 1 -28.40 -35.71 0.95
C MET A 1 -26.93 -35.45 0.64
N SER A 2 -26.64 -34.47 -0.22
CA SER A 2 -25.28 -34.20 -0.72
C SER A 2 -24.35 -33.72 0.41
N ARG A 3 -23.19 -34.37 0.55
CA ARG A 3 -22.16 -34.02 1.54
C ARG A 3 -21.47 -32.74 1.07
N SER A 4 -21.77 -31.61 1.72
CA SER A 4 -21.22 -30.30 1.34
C SER A 4 -19.69 -30.26 1.52
N PRO A 5 -18.91 -29.85 0.50
CA PRO A 5 -17.44 -29.77 0.54
C PRO A 5 -16.91 -28.79 1.60
N ALA A 6 -17.78 -27.95 2.18
CA ALA A 6 -17.45 -27.07 3.29
C ALA A 6 -16.97 -27.81 4.55
N ARG A 7 -17.44 -29.05 4.78
CA ARG A 7 -17.19 -29.79 6.02
C ARG A 7 -15.76 -30.37 6.13
N LEU A 8 -15.16 -30.74 5.00
CA LEU A 8 -13.78 -31.27 4.98
C LEU A 8 -12.75 -30.17 5.28
N GLY A 9 -12.96 -28.98 4.74
CA GLY A 9 -12.06 -27.83 4.98
C GLY A 9 -12.09 -27.31 6.41
N GLU A 10 -13.17 -27.54 7.16
CA GLU A 10 -13.26 -27.21 8.59
C GLU A 10 -12.55 -28.27 9.45
N LEU A 11 -12.72 -29.55 9.13
CA LEU A 11 -12.00 -30.65 9.79
C LEU A 11 -10.48 -30.50 9.66
N LEU A 12 -9.98 -30.25 8.46
CA LEU A 12 -8.53 -30.07 8.21
C LEU A 12 -7.96 -28.83 8.92
N ARG A 13 -8.74 -27.75 9.03
CA ARG A 13 -8.33 -26.55 9.79
C ARG A 13 -8.29 -26.81 11.28
N ALA A 14 -9.28 -27.53 11.83
CA ALA A 14 -9.30 -27.92 13.23
C ALA A 14 -8.15 -28.88 13.58
N ALA A 15 -7.88 -29.86 12.72
CA ALA A 15 -6.77 -30.82 12.90
C ALA A 15 -5.42 -30.11 12.96
N ARG A 16 -5.19 -29.17 12.03
CA ARG A 16 -3.96 -28.36 11.99
C ARG A 16 -3.81 -27.46 13.21
N ALA A 17 -4.89 -26.86 13.70
CA ALA A 17 -4.86 -26.02 14.89
C ALA A 17 -4.55 -26.80 16.17
N LEU A 18 -4.92 -28.09 16.20
CA LEU A 18 -4.72 -28.99 17.34
C LEU A 18 -3.47 -29.88 17.22
N GLY A 19 -2.74 -29.82 16.10
CA GLY A 19 -1.56 -30.64 15.86
C GLY A 19 -1.87 -32.13 15.66
N VAL A 20 -3.10 -32.46 15.26
CA VAL A 20 -3.53 -33.84 15.02
C VAL A 20 -3.15 -34.24 13.60
N SER A 21 -2.44 -35.36 13.45
CA SER A 21 -1.91 -35.82 12.15
C SER A 21 -2.07 -37.32 11.92
N ASP A 22 -2.34 -38.10 12.96
CA ASP A 22 -2.66 -39.52 12.87
C ASP A 22 -4.13 -39.74 12.50
N THR A 23 -4.40 -40.88 11.86
CA THR A 23 -5.72 -41.24 11.34
C THR A 23 -6.75 -41.31 12.46
N ASP A 24 -6.42 -41.94 13.60
CA ASP A 24 -7.33 -42.10 14.74
C ASP A 24 -7.74 -40.76 15.37
N GLY A 25 -6.79 -39.83 15.47
CA GLY A 25 -7.03 -38.47 15.91
C GLY A 25 -7.95 -37.69 14.96
N LEU A 26 -7.81 -37.86 13.64
CA LEU A 26 -8.70 -37.25 12.66
C LEU A 26 -10.12 -37.82 12.74
N THR A 27 -10.27 -39.13 12.96
CA THR A 27 -11.59 -39.78 13.16
C THR A 27 -12.27 -39.27 14.42
N THR A 28 -11.51 -39.13 15.51
CA THR A 28 -11.99 -38.60 16.79
C THR A 28 -12.44 -37.15 16.65
N LEU A 29 -11.65 -36.34 15.94
CA LEU A 29 -11.96 -34.93 15.67
C LEU A 29 -13.21 -34.78 14.78
N ALA A 30 -13.35 -35.63 13.76
CA ALA A 30 -14.52 -35.65 12.90
C ALA A 30 -15.78 -36.00 13.68
N ALA A 31 -15.72 -37.02 14.54
CA ALA A 31 -16.82 -37.39 15.43
C ALA A 31 -17.19 -36.25 16.39
N ALA A 32 -16.21 -35.56 16.98
CA ALA A 32 -16.44 -34.42 17.87
C ALA A 32 -17.10 -33.23 17.14
N LEU A 33 -16.88 -33.07 15.84
CA LEU A 33 -17.51 -32.06 14.99
C LEU A 33 -18.86 -32.52 14.40
N GLY A 34 -19.35 -33.72 14.77
CA GLY A 34 -20.60 -34.29 14.25
C GLY A 34 -20.51 -34.74 12.79
N LEU A 35 -19.31 -35.08 12.31
CA LEU A 35 -19.05 -35.60 10.97
C LEU A 35 -18.95 -37.14 11.03
N ALA A 36 -19.89 -37.83 10.39
CA ALA A 36 -19.83 -39.28 10.24
C ALA A 36 -18.86 -39.65 9.10
N LEU A 37 -17.71 -40.25 9.44
CA LEU A 37 -16.82 -40.89 8.48
C LEU A 37 -17.21 -42.37 8.40
N THR A 38 -17.72 -42.81 7.25
CA THR A 38 -18.04 -44.23 7.00
C THR A 38 -16.74 -44.97 6.71
N THR A 39 -16.35 -45.89 7.59
CA THR A 39 -15.19 -46.78 7.44
C THR A 39 -15.63 -48.10 6.79
N ASP A 40 -16.13 -48.04 5.55
CA ASP A 40 -16.35 -49.26 4.76
C ASP A 40 -15.09 -49.52 3.93
N GLY A 41 -14.40 -50.62 4.21
CA GLY A 41 -13.16 -51.01 3.55
C GLY A 41 -13.43 -51.61 2.16
N PRO A 42 -12.57 -51.36 1.16
CA PRO A 42 -12.77 -51.88 -0.18
C PRO A 42 -12.40 -53.37 -0.27
N GLY A 43 -13.30 -54.14 -0.87
CA GLY A 43 -13.07 -55.51 -1.30
C GLY A 43 -12.06 -55.59 -2.44
N THR A 44 -11.33 -56.68 -2.45
CA THR A 44 -10.36 -57.10 -3.47
C THR A 44 -11.02 -57.26 -4.84
N ASP A 45 -10.58 -56.52 -5.85
CA ASP A 45 -10.77 -56.91 -7.25
C ASP A 45 -9.57 -56.54 -8.16
N ASP A 46 -9.39 -57.43 -9.13
CA ASP A 46 -8.20 -57.78 -9.90
C ASP A 46 -7.95 -56.87 -11.13
N PRO A 47 -6.73 -56.36 -11.37
CA PRO A 47 -6.44 -55.44 -12.48
C PRO A 47 -5.91 -56.18 -13.72
N ALA A 48 -6.77 -56.40 -14.72
CA ALA A 48 -6.32 -56.84 -16.05
C ALA A 48 -7.06 -56.13 -17.19
N ARG A 49 -6.44 -55.06 -17.74
CA ARG A 49 -6.43 -54.60 -19.16
C ARG A 49 -6.06 -53.10 -19.20
N ARG A 50 -4.81 -52.70 -19.41
CA ARG A 50 -4.01 -52.56 -20.67
C ARG A 50 -4.64 -51.72 -21.80
N ALA A 51 -3.75 -50.85 -22.33
CA ALA A 51 -3.67 -50.25 -23.68
C ALA A 51 -4.49 -48.97 -23.93
N ALA A 52 -4.03 -47.95 -24.66
CA ALA A 52 -2.72 -47.60 -25.21
C ALA A 52 -2.81 -46.14 -25.73
N ASP A 53 -1.67 -45.47 -25.72
CA ASP A 53 -1.32 -44.19 -26.37
C ASP A 53 -1.59 -44.21 -27.89
N PRO A 54 -1.77 -43.05 -28.60
CA PRO A 54 -0.56 -42.33 -29.05
C PRO A 54 -0.63 -40.79 -29.26
N VAL A 55 0.53 -40.21 -28.95
CA VAL A 55 1.22 -39.01 -29.47
C VAL A 55 1.02 -38.68 -30.96
N ARG A 56 0.93 -37.36 -31.29
CA ARG A 56 1.63 -36.59 -32.38
C ARG A 56 0.93 -35.22 -32.66
N PRO A 57 1.50 -34.26 -33.42
CA PRO A 57 2.78 -33.56 -33.24
C PRO A 57 2.69 -32.02 -33.49
N PHE A 58 3.86 -31.39 -33.33
CA PHE A 58 4.33 -30.03 -33.66
C PHE A 58 3.91 -29.40 -35.02
N ARG A 59 3.71 -28.07 -35.01
CA ARG A 59 3.86 -27.09 -36.13
C ARG A 59 3.83 -25.68 -35.51
N GLY A 60 4.64 -24.66 -35.80
CA GLY A 60 5.55 -24.37 -36.89
C GLY A 60 5.27 -22.94 -37.41
N GLU A 61 6.25 -22.04 -37.27
CA GLU A 61 6.52 -20.81 -38.07
C GLU A 61 5.65 -19.54 -37.96
N GLY A 62 6.35 -18.39 -38.04
CA GLY A 62 5.75 -17.07 -38.24
C GLY A 62 6.71 -15.89 -38.05
N THR A 63 7.71 -15.76 -38.91
CA THR A 63 8.71 -14.66 -38.93
C THR A 63 8.37 -13.66 -40.05
N THR A 64 8.15 -12.39 -39.74
CA THR A 64 8.19 -11.22 -40.64
C THR A 64 8.46 -9.99 -39.76
N GLY A 65 9.36 -9.04 -40.00
CA GLY A 65 9.96 -8.56 -41.25
C GLY A 65 9.58 -7.10 -41.47
N GLY A 66 10.55 -6.18 -41.45
CA GLY A 66 10.44 -4.79 -41.93
C GLY A 66 10.55 -3.71 -40.84
N ALA A 67 11.07 -2.52 -41.08
CA ALA A 67 11.77 -1.96 -42.23
C ALA A 67 12.52 -0.70 -41.75
N VAL A 68 13.70 -0.48 -42.32
CA VAL A 68 14.57 0.69 -42.17
C VAL A 68 14.01 1.85 -43.00
N ARG A 69 14.10 3.09 -42.50
CA ARG A 69 14.15 4.29 -43.36
C ARG A 69 14.96 5.43 -42.74
N PRO A 70 15.91 6.04 -43.48
CA PRO A 70 16.77 7.14 -43.01
C PRO A 70 16.27 8.51 -43.50
N GLY A 71 16.74 9.59 -42.88
CA GLY A 71 16.68 10.93 -43.48
C GLY A 71 16.94 12.09 -42.53
N PRO A 72 17.43 13.25 -43.02
CA PRO A 72 18.54 13.99 -42.43
C PRO A 72 18.18 15.42 -41.98
N GLY A 73 19.11 16.15 -41.36
CA GLY A 73 18.91 17.60 -41.12
C GLY A 73 19.97 18.30 -40.30
N THR A 74 21.06 18.70 -40.96
CA THR A 74 22.09 19.66 -40.52
C THR A 74 21.53 21.08 -40.37
N GLY A 75 22.01 21.82 -39.36
CA GLY A 75 21.73 23.27 -39.26
C GLY A 75 22.44 23.93 -38.08
N SER A 76 23.70 24.32 -38.31
CA SER A 76 24.49 25.21 -37.45
C SER A 76 24.48 26.62 -38.05
N PRO A 77 24.47 27.68 -37.22
CA PRO A 77 25.33 28.81 -37.58
C PRO A 77 26.12 29.39 -36.40
N ALA A 78 27.18 30.08 -36.82
CA ALA A 78 28.27 30.66 -36.08
C ALA A 78 28.03 32.11 -35.59
N ARG A 79 29.07 32.65 -34.92
CA ARG A 79 29.44 34.07 -34.63
C ARG A 79 28.88 34.68 -33.33
N ALA A 80 29.59 35.53 -32.58
CA ALA A 80 30.87 36.26 -32.72
C ALA A 80 31.45 36.54 -31.29
N ARG A 81 32.76 36.38 -31.05
CA ARG A 81 33.82 37.43 -30.98
C ARG A 81 33.41 38.77 -30.32
N GLY A 82 34.03 39.06 -29.18
CA GLY A 82 34.17 40.39 -28.59
C GLY A 82 35.25 40.38 -27.51
N ALA A 83 36.40 40.99 -27.83
CA ALA A 83 37.61 41.06 -27.01
C ALA A 83 37.59 42.28 -26.07
N GLY A 84 38.33 42.22 -24.96
CA GLY A 84 38.57 43.36 -24.08
C GLY A 84 39.33 42.99 -22.79
N THR A 85 40.64 42.81 -22.88
CA THR A 85 41.61 42.81 -21.76
C THR A 85 42.14 44.24 -21.57
N PRO A 86 42.50 44.68 -20.34
CA PRO A 86 43.94 44.79 -19.98
C PRO A 86 44.18 44.56 -18.45
N PRO A 87 45.36 44.81 -17.83
CA PRO A 87 46.33 43.75 -17.54
C PRO A 87 46.85 43.65 -16.08
N GLY A 88 47.31 42.44 -15.72
CA GLY A 88 48.48 42.16 -14.85
C GLY A 88 48.29 42.09 -13.32
N PRO A 89 49.31 41.61 -12.57
CA PRO A 89 50.04 40.35 -12.74
C PRO A 89 50.04 39.51 -11.44
N GLY A 90 50.16 38.19 -11.56
CA GLY A 90 50.31 37.32 -10.38
C GLY A 90 50.48 35.86 -10.78
N ALA A 91 51.74 35.46 -10.95
CA ALA A 91 52.16 34.09 -11.25
C ALA A 91 51.75 33.11 -10.14
N GLY A 92 51.30 31.92 -10.54
CA GLY A 92 50.93 30.84 -9.64
C GLY A 92 50.46 29.61 -10.42
N ASP A 93 51.41 28.91 -11.04
CA ASP A 93 51.20 27.62 -11.68
C ASP A 93 50.70 26.56 -10.68
N ALA A 94 49.50 26.04 -10.94
CA ALA A 94 49.03 24.73 -10.45
C ALA A 94 47.86 24.26 -11.32
N ALA A 95 48.18 23.66 -12.48
CA ALA A 95 47.22 23.03 -13.36
C ALA A 95 46.65 21.74 -12.72
N GLY A 96 45.49 21.85 -12.09
CA GLY A 96 44.66 20.71 -11.69
C GLY A 96 43.66 20.34 -12.80
N PRO A 97 43.37 19.05 -13.02
CA PRO A 97 42.45 18.62 -14.07
C PRO A 97 41.00 19.05 -13.78
N ASP A 98 40.38 19.60 -14.82
CA ASP A 98 39.04 20.19 -14.87
C ASP A 98 37.92 19.13 -14.65
N PRO A 99 37.15 19.17 -13.54
CA PRO A 99 36.16 18.14 -13.21
C PRO A 99 34.78 18.32 -13.90
N TYR A 100 34.64 19.19 -14.90
CA TYR A 100 33.34 19.53 -15.49
C TYR A 100 33.15 19.19 -16.97
N ARG A 101 33.86 18.19 -17.50
CA ARG A 101 33.52 17.62 -18.82
C ARG A 101 32.36 16.63 -18.71
N ARG A 102 31.12 17.13 -18.78
CA ARG A 102 29.91 16.28 -18.90
C ARG A 102 29.79 15.74 -20.32
N THR A 103 29.91 14.43 -20.45
CA THR A 103 29.52 13.65 -21.63
C THR A 103 27.99 13.78 -21.83
N PRO A 104 27.50 14.06 -23.05
CA PRO A 104 26.06 14.09 -23.32
C PRO A 104 25.47 12.67 -23.21
N VAL A 105 24.47 12.53 -22.34
CA VAL A 105 23.71 11.29 -22.15
C VAL A 105 22.71 11.16 -23.31
N PRO A 106 22.63 10.02 -24.00
CA PRO A 106 21.67 9.81 -25.09
C PRO A 106 20.22 9.83 -24.56
N PRO A 107 19.24 10.20 -25.40
CA PRO A 107 17.85 10.31 -24.99
C PRO A 107 17.27 8.94 -24.57
N GLU A 108 16.72 8.93 -23.36
CA GLU A 108 16.02 7.81 -22.74
C GLU A 108 14.76 7.47 -23.56
N GLN A 109 14.73 6.25 -24.12
CA GLN A 109 13.57 5.73 -24.85
C GLN A 109 12.39 5.59 -23.88
N VAL A 110 11.27 6.23 -24.22
CA VAL A 110 9.99 6.12 -23.51
C VAL A 110 9.44 4.70 -23.72
N PRO A 111 9.28 3.87 -22.67
CA PRO A 111 8.63 2.57 -22.80
C PRO A 111 7.15 2.78 -23.15
N GLY A 112 6.68 2.04 -24.16
CA GLY A 112 5.26 1.96 -24.51
C GLY A 112 4.42 1.38 -23.37
N PRO A 113 3.09 1.52 -23.44
CA PRO A 113 2.19 1.06 -22.39
C PRO A 113 2.19 -0.48 -22.32
N ASP A 114 2.89 -1.03 -21.33
CA ASP A 114 2.76 -2.43 -20.95
C ASP A 114 1.33 -2.72 -20.49
N THR A 115 0.63 -3.56 -21.24
CA THR A 115 -0.62 -4.21 -20.82
C THR A 115 -0.31 -5.09 -19.62
N ARG A 116 -0.65 -4.57 -18.43
CA ARG A 116 -0.36 -5.18 -17.14
C ARG A 116 -1.08 -6.51 -16.96
N SER A 117 -0.28 -7.56 -16.71
CA SER A 117 -0.73 -8.80 -16.10
C SER A 117 -1.10 -8.53 -14.63
N ALA A 118 -2.37 -8.75 -14.28
CA ALA A 118 -2.89 -8.61 -12.93
C ALA A 118 -2.65 -9.92 -12.16
N THR A 119 -1.49 -10.05 -11.53
CA THR A 119 -1.23 -11.11 -10.54
C THR A 119 -0.76 -10.47 -9.24
N GLY A 120 -1.74 -10.22 -8.37
CA GLY A 120 -1.55 -9.78 -7.00
C GLY A 120 -2.78 -10.18 -6.22
N GLY A 121 -2.91 -11.49 -5.95
CA GLY A 121 -3.97 -12.05 -5.12
C GLY A 121 -3.84 -11.55 -3.68
N SER A 122 -4.40 -10.38 -3.41
CA SER A 122 -4.80 -9.97 -2.07
C SER A 122 -6.20 -10.53 -1.84
N LEU A 123 -6.38 -11.33 -0.80
CA LEU A 123 -7.63 -11.98 -0.39
C LEU A 123 -8.70 -10.99 0.14
N LEU A 124 -8.70 -9.75 -0.36
CA LEU A 124 -9.60 -8.68 0.03
C LEU A 124 -10.53 -8.29 -1.12
N LEU A 125 -11.27 -9.27 -1.65
CA LEU A 125 -12.48 -9.05 -2.45
C LEU A 125 -13.53 -10.12 -2.12
N VAL A 126 -13.87 -10.24 -0.83
CA VAL A 126 -15.23 -10.67 -0.43
C VAL A 126 -15.96 -9.43 0.08
N GLY A 127 -15.95 -8.38 -0.74
CA GLY A 127 -16.93 -7.32 -0.64
C GLY A 127 -18.15 -7.80 -1.40
N ALA A 128 -19.19 -8.25 -0.68
CA ALA A 128 -20.51 -8.40 -1.26
C ALA A 128 -20.88 -7.03 -1.87
N ALA A 129 -20.87 -6.95 -3.21
CA ALA A 129 -21.41 -5.81 -3.92
C ALA A 129 -22.83 -5.59 -3.39
N ARG A 130 -23.07 -4.49 -2.67
CA ARG A 130 -24.40 -4.10 -2.22
C ARG A 130 -25.20 -3.78 -3.49
N PRO A 131 -26.20 -4.61 -3.88
CA PRO A 131 -26.95 -4.32 -5.09
C PRO A 131 -27.73 -3.02 -4.90
N ALA A 132 -27.77 -2.22 -5.96
CA ALA A 132 -28.61 -1.03 -6.01
C ALA A 132 -30.08 -1.43 -5.72
N PRO A 133 -30.85 -0.63 -4.96
CA PRO A 133 -32.25 -0.92 -4.72
C PRO A 133 -33.01 -0.72 -6.04
N GLY A 134 -33.47 -1.81 -6.66
CA GLY A 134 -34.38 -1.71 -7.82
C GLY A 134 -34.28 -2.78 -8.90
N ARG A 135 -33.42 -3.79 -8.78
CA ARG A 135 -33.43 -4.92 -9.71
C ARG A 135 -33.04 -6.17 -8.96
N GLU A 136 -33.99 -7.06 -8.70
CA GLU A 136 -33.70 -8.45 -8.33
C GLU A 136 -32.87 -9.02 -9.49
N PRO A 137 -31.57 -9.27 -9.32
CA PRO A 137 -30.85 -10.02 -10.34
C PRO A 137 -31.41 -11.44 -10.26
N ASP A 138 -31.86 -11.97 -11.40
CA ASP A 138 -32.07 -13.40 -11.58
C ASP A 138 -30.91 -14.11 -10.90
N ARG A 139 -31.20 -14.82 -9.80
CA ARG A 139 -30.19 -15.63 -9.13
C ARG A 139 -29.63 -16.52 -10.22
N PRO A 140 -28.30 -16.57 -10.44
CA PRO A 140 -27.75 -17.60 -11.28
C PRO A 140 -28.22 -18.90 -10.67
N GLN A 141 -29.20 -19.53 -11.32
CA GLN A 141 -29.52 -20.92 -11.07
C GLN A 141 -28.24 -21.60 -11.49
N TRP A 142 -27.40 -21.91 -10.50
CA TRP A 142 -26.34 -22.88 -10.66
C TRP A 142 -27.07 -24.13 -11.10
N ARG A 143 -27.22 -24.30 -12.43
CA ARG A 143 -27.63 -25.55 -13.01
C ARG A 143 -26.52 -26.47 -12.57
N GLU A 144 -26.84 -27.35 -11.64
CA GLU A 144 -26.17 -28.63 -11.52
C GLU A 144 -26.24 -29.27 -12.90
N THR A 145 -25.30 -28.90 -13.78
CA THR A 145 -24.80 -29.84 -14.76
C THR A 145 -24.37 -31.02 -13.91
N GLY A 146 -25.23 -32.04 -13.86
CA GLY A 146 -24.99 -33.27 -13.13
C GLY A 146 -23.65 -33.78 -13.58
N LEU A 147 -22.62 -33.48 -12.78
CA LEU A 147 -21.39 -34.24 -12.86
C LEU A 147 -21.87 -35.67 -12.60
N PRO A 148 -21.60 -36.62 -13.51
CA PRO A 148 -21.89 -38.01 -13.24
C PRO A 148 -21.29 -38.35 -11.87
N ASP A 149 -22.11 -38.97 -11.01
CA ASP A 149 -21.66 -39.38 -9.68
C ASP A 149 -20.33 -40.12 -9.87
N PRO A 150 -19.23 -39.60 -9.30
CA PRO A 150 -17.96 -40.30 -9.39
C PRO A 150 -18.18 -41.69 -8.80
N PRO A 151 -17.71 -42.76 -9.46
CA PRO A 151 -17.90 -44.12 -8.95
C PRO A 151 -17.42 -44.18 -7.49
N ASP A 152 -18.23 -44.80 -6.62
CA ASP A 152 -18.05 -44.85 -5.16
C ASP A 152 -16.63 -45.32 -4.73
N ASP A 153 -15.92 -46.03 -5.60
CA ASP A 153 -14.54 -46.52 -5.38
C ASP A 153 -13.44 -45.45 -5.47
N SER A 154 -13.74 -44.25 -5.97
CA SER A 154 -12.72 -43.21 -6.19
C SER A 154 -12.23 -42.54 -4.91
N ALA A 155 -13.03 -42.53 -3.83
CA ALA A 155 -12.61 -42.00 -2.54
C ALA A 155 -11.59 -42.91 -1.84
N GLY A 156 -11.74 -44.24 -1.96
CA GLY A 156 -10.81 -45.21 -1.43
C GLY A 156 -9.45 -45.18 -2.13
N GLN A 157 -9.43 -45.03 -3.46
CA GLN A 157 -8.19 -44.90 -4.24
C GLN A 157 -7.43 -43.61 -3.94
N LEU A 158 -8.11 -42.49 -3.71
CA LEU A 158 -7.46 -41.24 -3.33
C LEU A 158 -6.77 -41.35 -1.96
N LEU A 159 -7.37 -42.06 -1.01
CA LEU A 159 -6.79 -42.28 0.32
C LEU A 159 -5.67 -43.34 0.33
N ALA A 160 -5.63 -44.23 -0.65
CA ALA A 160 -4.60 -45.27 -0.79
C ALA A 160 -3.24 -44.74 -1.30
N HIS A 161 -3.19 -43.48 -1.79
CA HIS A 161 -1.97 -42.82 -2.24
C HIS A 161 -1.59 -41.67 -1.30
N PRO A 162 -0.99 -41.95 -0.12
CA PRO A 162 -0.54 -40.90 0.80
C PRO A 162 0.46 -39.94 0.15
N GLU A 163 1.21 -40.42 -0.85
CA GLU A 163 2.10 -39.61 -1.68
C GLU A 163 1.39 -38.62 -2.61
N ALA A 164 0.10 -38.82 -2.94
CA ALA A 164 -0.70 -37.84 -3.68
C ALA A 164 -1.06 -36.60 -2.82
N PHE A 165 -0.96 -36.73 -1.49
CA PHE A 165 -1.09 -35.62 -0.54
C PHE A 165 0.25 -35.01 -0.14
N ASP A 166 1.37 -35.61 -0.56
CA ASP A 166 2.72 -35.03 -0.44
C ASP A 166 2.96 -33.98 -1.54
N VAL A 167 1.93 -33.16 -1.77
CA VAL A 167 2.10 -31.92 -2.50
C VAL A 167 2.99 -31.07 -1.59
N SER A 168 4.22 -30.85 -2.04
CA SER A 168 5.16 -29.91 -1.42
C SER A 168 4.58 -28.50 -1.49
N TRP A 169 3.58 -28.22 -0.65
CA TRP A 169 3.04 -26.89 -0.47
C TRP A 169 4.21 -26.05 0.03
N PRO A 170 4.61 -24.99 -0.70
CA PRO A 170 5.68 -24.11 -0.22
C PRO A 170 5.33 -23.69 1.21
N THR A 171 6.13 -24.18 2.16
CA THR A 171 5.77 -24.17 3.58
C THR A 171 5.76 -22.76 4.15
N ALA A 172 6.40 -21.82 3.43
CA ALA A 172 6.34 -20.40 3.68
C ALA A 172 5.47 -19.71 2.61
N LEU A 173 4.37 -19.10 3.05
CA LEU A 173 3.66 -18.14 2.22
C LEU A 173 4.64 -17.02 1.81
N PRO A 174 4.60 -16.54 0.55
CA PRO A 174 5.44 -15.43 0.14
C PRO A 174 5.20 -14.23 1.07
N PRO A 175 6.24 -13.45 1.39
CA PRO A 175 6.09 -12.29 2.25
C PRO A 175 5.03 -11.35 1.65
N PRO A 176 4.16 -10.76 2.49
CA PRO A 176 3.13 -9.85 2.01
C PRO A 176 3.81 -8.70 1.26
N ALA A 177 3.30 -8.41 0.07
CA ALA A 177 3.88 -7.39 -0.77
C ALA A 177 3.62 -5.99 -0.19
N SER A 178 4.53 -5.04 -0.46
CA SER A 178 4.38 -3.64 -0.05
C SER A 178 3.03 -3.06 -0.51
N PRO A 179 2.30 -2.33 0.36
CA PRO A 179 1.04 -1.69 -0.01
C PRO A 179 1.24 -0.52 -0.97
N TRP A 180 2.45 0.07 -1.03
CA TRP A 180 2.81 1.07 -2.03
C TRP A 180 3.70 0.47 -3.12
N ASP A 181 3.86 1.18 -4.24
CA ASP A 181 4.83 0.81 -5.26
C ASP A 181 6.26 0.91 -4.67
N PRO A 182 7.05 -0.17 -4.65
CA PRO A 182 8.42 -0.17 -4.14
C PRO A 182 9.33 0.90 -4.76
N ARG A 183 9.05 1.32 -5.99
CA ARG A 183 9.81 2.37 -6.68
C ARG A 183 9.55 3.76 -6.11
N THR A 184 8.39 3.97 -5.48
CA THR A 184 7.94 5.30 -5.03
C THR A 184 7.67 5.39 -3.53
N GLU A 185 7.61 4.27 -2.81
CA GLU A 185 7.27 4.20 -1.38
C GLU A 185 8.09 5.16 -0.51
N ARG A 186 9.41 5.28 -0.78
CA ARG A 186 10.29 6.22 -0.06
C ARG A 186 9.91 7.68 -0.32
N ALA A 187 9.63 8.03 -1.56
CA ALA A 187 9.25 9.40 -1.93
C ALA A 187 7.85 9.76 -1.43
N VAL A 188 6.91 8.81 -1.45
CA VAL A 188 5.58 8.92 -0.83
C VAL A 188 5.74 9.18 0.66
N PHE A 189 6.49 8.35 1.38
CA PHE A 189 6.70 8.52 2.83
C PHE A 189 7.34 9.87 3.16
N LEU A 190 8.41 10.27 2.46
CA LEU A 190 9.05 11.58 2.65
C LEU A 190 8.10 12.75 2.40
N ALA A 191 7.17 12.61 1.45
CA ALA A 191 6.16 13.63 1.19
C ALA A 191 5.17 13.77 2.36
N LEU A 192 4.85 12.66 3.04
CA LEU A 192 3.93 12.64 4.18
C LEU A 192 4.59 13.07 5.49
N ALA A 193 5.79 12.57 5.77
CA ALA A 193 6.57 12.89 6.97
C ALA A 193 7.29 14.25 6.89
N GLY A 194 7.32 14.88 5.71
CA GLY A 194 8.02 16.13 5.48
C GLY A 194 7.26 17.34 6.00
N THR A 195 7.93 18.19 6.77
CA THR A 195 7.45 19.53 7.08
C THR A 195 8.01 20.53 6.07
N ARG A 196 7.34 21.68 5.94
CA ARG A 196 7.86 22.79 5.13
C ARG A 196 8.53 23.81 6.03
N THR A 197 9.80 24.06 5.77
CA THR A 197 10.52 25.16 6.38
C THR A 197 10.82 26.25 5.35
N THR A 198 10.94 27.47 5.82
CA THR A 198 11.35 28.63 5.03
C THR A 198 12.80 28.41 4.60
N GLY A 199 13.05 28.28 3.30
CA GLY A 199 14.39 28.17 2.75
C GLY A 199 15.13 29.51 2.78
N ARG A 200 16.35 29.51 2.23
CA ARG A 200 17.16 30.73 2.04
C ARG A 200 16.96 31.38 0.67
N ALA A 201 16.47 30.62 -0.31
CA ALA A 201 16.23 31.13 -1.66
C ALA A 201 14.94 31.95 -1.70
N VAL A 202 14.99 33.13 -2.32
CA VAL A 202 13.81 33.98 -2.54
C VAL A 202 12.86 33.33 -3.55
N ASP A 203 11.58 33.36 -3.25
CA ASP A 203 10.50 32.96 -4.13
C ASP A 203 10.18 34.10 -5.10
N HIS A 204 10.99 34.21 -6.16
CA HIS A 204 10.95 35.32 -7.12
C HIS A 204 9.55 35.55 -7.72
N PRO A 205 8.81 34.52 -8.21
CA PRO A 205 7.45 34.73 -8.72
C PRO A 205 6.53 35.38 -7.68
N ARG A 206 6.58 34.89 -6.43
CA ARG A 206 5.76 35.43 -5.35
C ARG A 206 6.19 36.82 -4.90
N LEU A 207 7.49 37.13 -4.96
CA LEU A 207 8.00 38.46 -4.69
C LEU A 207 7.49 39.46 -5.73
N VAL A 208 7.57 39.09 -7.02
CA VAL A 208 7.04 39.90 -8.13
C VAL A 208 5.54 40.14 -7.93
N ASP A 209 4.75 39.11 -7.63
CA ASP A 209 3.31 39.25 -7.35
C ASP A 209 3.03 40.23 -6.19
N LEU A 210 3.82 40.19 -5.13
CA LEU A 210 3.68 41.10 -3.99
C LEU A 210 4.02 42.54 -4.37
N VAL A 211 5.08 42.74 -5.16
CA VAL A 211 5.48 44.06 -5.66
C VAL A 211 4.39 44.62 -6.58
N VAL A 212 3.92 43.85 -7.55
CA VAL A 212 2.86 44.27 -8.47
C VAL A 212 1.57 44.65 -7.72
N ARG A 213 1.16 43.84 -6.74
CA ARG A 213 -0.02 44.16 -5.90
C ARG A 213 0.17 45.41 -5.04
N GLY A 214 1.36 45.62 -4.51
CA GLY A 214 1.70 46.83 -3.75
C GLY A 214 1.68 48.08 -4.62
N LEU A 215 2.24 47.99 -5.84
CA LEU A 215 2.22 49.08 -6.83
C LEU A 215 0.80 49.41 -7.30
N ALA A 216 -0.08 48.41 -7.38
CA ALA A 216 -1.49 48.60 -7.71
C ALA A 216 -2.33 49.22 -6.58
N GLY A 217 -1.71 49.75 -5.51
CA GLY A 217 -2.40 50.39 -4.38
C GLY A 217 -3.07 49.43 -3.41
N GLY A 218 -2.84 48.11 -3.53
CA GLY A 218 -3.30 47.16 -2.54
C GLY A 218 -2.59 47.38 -1.21
N GLN A 219 -3.33 47.35 -0.08
CA GLN A 219 -2.74 47.37 1.25
C GLN A 219 -1.89 46.11 1.46
N THR A 220 -0.62 46.18 1.08
CA THR A 220 0.38 45.20 1.50
C THR A 220 0.88 45.61 2.88
N GLY A 221 0.51 44.85 3.91
CA GLY A 221 1.18 44.96 5.22
C GLY A 221 2.70 44.82 5.09
N ARG A 222 3.46 45.14 6.15
CA ARG A 222 4.95 45.13 6.15
C ARG A 222 5.52 44.01 5.26
N PRO A 223 6.17 44.36 4.12
CA PRO A 223 6.51 43.39 3.10
C PRO A 223 7.57 42.42 3.65
N ARG A 224 7.16 41.17 3.88
CA ARG A 224 8.08 40.10 4.24
C ARG A 224 8.56 39.43 2.96
N VAL A 225 9.88 39.37 2.76
CA VAL A 225 10.48 38.67 1.61
C VAL A 225 9.97 37.23 1.57
N PRO A 226 9.28 36.80 0.50
CA PRO A 226 8.79 35.44 0.41
C PRO A 226 9.95 34.53 0.05
N TYR A 227 10.32 33.62 0.94
CA TYR A 227 11.32 32.60 0.65
C TYR A 227 10.66 31.30 0.19
N ARG A 228 11.33 30.57 -0.70
CA ARG A 228 10.90 29.26 -1.19
C ARG A 228 10.81 28.29 -0.02
N GLN A 229 9.68 27.60 0.08
CA GLN A 229 9.52 26.55 1.07
C GLN A 229 10.24 25.28 0.62
N ARG A 230 11.04 24.69 1.51
CA ARG A 230 11.71 23.40 1.29
C ARG A 230 11.12 22.34 2.20
N ALA A 231 10.83 21.17 1.64
CA ALA A 231 10.46 20.00 2.43
C ALA A 231 11.66 19.50 3.24
N THR A 232 11.45 19.17 4.51
CA THR A 232 12.48 18.69 5.43
C THR A 232 11.88 17.70 6.43
N THR A 233 12.68 16.71 6.85
CA THR A 233 12.31 15.75 7.89
C THR A 233 12.95 16.07 9.24
N ARG A 234 13.60 17.24 9.38
CA ARG A 234 14.29 17.65 10.61
C ARG A 234 13.38 17.76 11.84
N ALA A 235 12.09 18.01 11.64
CA ALA A 235 11.12 18.03 12.75
C ALA A 235 10.81 16.63 13.31
N GLY A 236 11.32 15.58 12.66
CA GLY A 236 10.91 14.22 12.91
C GLY A 236 9.44 13.98 12.53
N ALA A 237 8.89 12.85 12.97
CA ALA A 237 7.48 12.51 12.85
C ALA A 237 7.01 11.68 14.04
N LEU A 238 5.74 11.84 14.38
CA LEU A 238 5.02 10.95 15.29
C LEU A 238 4.19 9.97 14.47
N LEU A 239 4.50 8.67 14.54
CA LEU A 239 3.72 7.61 13.94
C LEU A 239 2.82 6.98 15.02
N LEU A 240 1.51 7.11 14.85
CA LEU A 240 0.49 6.51 15.71
C LEU A 240 -0.10 5.29 14.99
N ILE A 241 -0.02 4.13 15.63
CA ILE A 241 -0.50 2.86 15.08
C ILE A 241 -1.76 2.44 15.81
N ASP A 242 -2.89 2.44 15.12
CA ASP A 242 -4.14 1.98 15.70
C ASP A 242 -4.12 0.47 15.99
N ARG A 243 -4.27 0.14 17.27
CA ARG A 243 -4.35 -1.24 17.79
C ARG A 243 -5.78 -1.69 18.09
N GLY A 244 -6.76 -1.02 17.47
CA GLY A 244 -8.14 -1.48 17.40
C GLY A 244 -8.26 -2.83 16.69
N GLU A 245 -9.31 -3.57 17.02
CA GLU A 245 -9.57 -4.90 16.45
C GLU A 245 -9.79 -4.84 14.93
N SER A 246 -10.39 -3.76 14.44
CA SER A 246 -10.59 -3.48 13.01
C SER A 246 -9.28 -3.39 12.23
N MET A 247 -8.18 -3.07 12.91
CA MET A 247 -6.85 -2.96 12.30
C MET A 247 -6.03 -4.25 12.33
N ARG A 248 -6.56 -5.34 12.93
CA ARG A 248 -5.88 -6.65 12.98
C ARG A 248 -5.54 -7.22 11.60
N PRO A 249 -6.39 -7.14 10.55
CA PRO A 249 -6.05 -7.63 9.22
C PRO A 249 -4.85 -6.92 8.58
N PHE A 250 -4.55 -5.69 9.01
CA PHE A 250 -3.54 -4.81 8.41
C PHE A 250 -2.21 -4.81 9.19
N ARG A 251 -1.97 -5.78 10.08
CA ARG A 251 -0.74 -5.84 10.90
C ARG A 251 0.55 -5.83 10.08
N HIS A 252 0.57 -6.55 8.97
CA HIS A 252 1.74 -6.56 8.08
C HIS A 252 2.02 -5.18 7.50
N ASP A 253 0.99 -4.41 7.14
CA ASP A 253 1.16 -3.03 6.67
C ASP A 253 1.67 -2.12 7.81
N GLN A 254 1.20 -2.33 9.04
CA GLN A 254 1.71 -1.61 10.23
C GLN A 254 3.21 -1.84 10.44
N GLU A 255 3.65 -3.09 10.39
CA GLU A 255 5.05 -3.47 10.51
C GLU A 255 5.88 -2.92 9.35
N TRP A 256 5.37 -3.03 8.13
CA TRP A 256 6.03 -2.52 6.93
C TRP A 256 6.21 -1.00 6.98
N ILE A 257 5.15 -0.22 7.28
CA ILE A 257 5.23 1.25 7.41
C ILE A 257 6.21 1.65 8.52
N THR A 258 6.19 0.95 9.65
CA THR A 258 7.08 1.24 10.78
C THR A 258 8.54 1.03 10.39
N ARG A 259 8.85 -0.06 9.70
CA ARG A 259 10.21 -0.32 9.17
C ARG A 259 10.62 0.71 8.12
N LEU A 260 9.74 1.02 7.17
CA LEU A 260 9.99 2.04 6.16
C LEU A 260 10.30 3.39 6.82
N ALA A 261 9.49 3.81 7.77
CA ALA A 261 9.68 5.05 8.53
C ALA A 261 11.04 5.10 9.23
N GLY A 262 11.42 4.02 9.92
CA GLY A 262 12.71 3.90 10.62
C GLY A 262 13.92 3.93 9.68
N SER A 263 13.77 3.46 8.43
CA SER A 263 14.84 3.50 7.42
C SER A 263 15.01 4.87 6.75
N ILE A 264 13.99 5.73 6.80
CA ILE A 264 13.97 7.02 6.10
C ILE A 264 14.30 8.18 7.04
N LEU A 265 13.75 8.16 8.25
CA LEU A 265 13.94 9.23 9.22
C LEU A 265 15.28 9.05 9.96
N PRO A 266 15.96 10.14 10.33
CA PRO A 266 17.20 10.04 11.10
C PRO A 266 16.94 9.36 12.45
N PRO A 267 17.97 8.76 13.07
CA PRO A 267 17.86 8.22 14.43
C PRO A 267 17.29 9.27 15.40
N GLY A 268 16.29 8.87 16.20
CA GLY A 268 15.55 9.78 17.10
C GLY A 268 14.54 10.71 16.42
N GLY A 269 14.51 10.76 15.08
CA GLY A 269 13.54 11.53 14.30
C GLY A 269 12.17 10.84 14.16
N LEU A 270 12.03 9.59 14.58
CA LEU A 270 10.76 8.86 14.56
C LEU A 270 10.37 8.46 15.98
N ARG A 271 9.16 8.85 16.40
CA ARG A 271 8.52 8.30 17.59
C ARG A 271 7.32 7.47 17.16
N VAL A 272 7.30 6.19 17.52
CA VAL A 272 6.21 5.26 17.21
C VAL A 272 5.44 4.97 18.48
N LEU A 273 4.13 5.14 18.45
CA LEU A 273 3.25 4.83 19.57
C LEU A 273 2.08 3.96 19.10
N ASP A 274 1.71 3.00 19.92
CA ASP A 274 0.46 2.28 19.76
C ASP A 274 -0.69 3.16 20.25
N LEU A 275 -1.79 3.19 19.52
CA LEU A 275 -2.93 4.06 19.79
C LEU A 275 -4.20 3.21 19.93
N ARG A 276 -4.99 3.54 20.95
CA ARG A 276 -6.40 3.16 21.04
C ARG A 276 -7.17 4.38 21.48
N ILE A 277 -8.02 4.91 20.60
CA ILE A 277 -8.68 6.20 20.82
C ILE A 277 -9.47 6.31 22.13
N ALA A 278 -9.97 5.19 22.67
CA ALA A 278 -10.66 5.15 23.96
C ALA A 278 -9.71 5.11 25.18
N GLN A 279 -8.46 4.65 25.02
CA GLN A 279 -7.52 4.41 26.12
C GLN A 279 -6.37 5.42 26.14
N GLY A 280 -5.97 5.96 24.98
CA GLY A 280 -4.79 6.78 24.84
C GLY A 280 -3.72 6.12 23.97
N VAL A 281 -2.46 6.38 24.29
CA VAL A 281 -1.31 5.81 23.58
C VAL A 281 -0.48 4.91 24.48
N SER A 282 0.30 4.02 23.88
CA SER A 282 1.22 3.15 24.58
C SER A 282 2.58 3.14 23.90
N ARG A 283 3.64 3.14 24.73
CA ARG A 283 5.04 3.00 24.30
C ARG A 283 5.54 1.56 24.39
N ASP A 284 4.83 0.71 25.13
CA ASP A 284 5.27 -0.62 25.55
C ASP A 284 4.33 -1.73 25.06
N ARG A 285 3.74 -1.52 23.87
CA ARG A 285 2.84 -2.45 23.19
C ARG A 285 1.54 -2.76 23.94
N GLY A 286 0.99 -1.74 24.58
CA GLY A 286 -0.30 -1.77 25.25
C GLY A 286 -0.25 -2.24 26.70
N ARG A 287 0.93 -2.37 27.32
CA ARG A 287 1.05 -2.72 28.74
C ARG A 287 0.68 -1.53 29.63
N THR A 288 1.09 -0.32 29.23
CA THR A 288 0.69 0.94 29.87
C THR A 288 0.06 1.89 28.85
N TRP A 289 -0.93 2.65 29.30
CA TRP A 289 -1.66 3.63 28.49
C TRP A 289 -1.48 5.02 29.09
N GLU A 290 -0.93 5.92 28.28
CA GLU A 290 -0.76 7.33 28.58
C GLU A 290 -1.85 8.14 27.86
N PRO A 291 -2.21 9.34 28.36
CA PRO A 291 -3.07 10.25 27.64
C PRO A 291 -2.56 10.53 26.22
N HIS A 292 -3.51 10.76 25.31
CA HIS A 292 -3.24 11.10 23.92
C HIS A 292 -2.24 12.27 23.79
N PRO A 293 -1.10 12.08 23.10
CA PRO A 293 -0.07 13.09 23.02
C PRO A 293 -0.48 14.16 22.02
N VAL A 294 -0.04 15.38 22.30
CA VAL A 294 -0.02 16.49 21.35
C VAL A 294 1.46 16.82 21.11
N PRO A 295 2.00 16.54 19.92
CA PRO A 295 3.41 16.79 19.64
C PRO A 295 3.71 18.29 19.51
N PRO A 296 5.00 18.71 19.57
CA PRO A 296 5.38 20.10 19.35
C PRO A 296 4.80 20.68 18.05
N TYR A 297 4.49 21.97 18.06
CA TYR A 297 3.89 22.67 16.93
C TYR A 297 4.60 22.37 15.61
N GLY A 298 3.83 22.03 14.57
CA GLY A 298 4.36 21.75 13.24
C GLY A 298 5.03 20.38 13.07
N GLN A 299 5.25 19.60 14.14
CA GLN A 299 5.69 18.20 13.99
C GLN A 299 4.55 17.39 13.33
N PRO A 300 4.84 16.63 12.25
CA PRO A 300 3.85 15.86 11.52
C PRO A 300 3.43 14.63 12.30
N VAL A 301 2.13 14.32 12.24
CA VAL A 301 1.53 13.13 12.82
C VAL A 301 1.03 12.24 11.68
N LEU A 302 1.61 11.05 11.58
CA LEU A 302 1.17 10.00 10.68
C LEU A 302 0.33 9.02 11.49
N LEU A 303 -0.94 8.87 11.14
CA LEU A 303 -1.88 7.98 11.82
C LEU A 303 -2.21 6.79 10.93
N LEU A 304 -1.84 5.59 11.34
CA LEU A 304 -2.21 4.38 10.62
C LEU A 304 -3.45 3.76 11.27
N SER A 305 -4.61 3.96 10.65
CA SER A 305 -5.92 3.60 11.22
C SER A 305 -6.98 3.49 10.13
N ASP A 306 -8.02 2.70 10.40
CA ASP A 306 -9.25 2.69 9.62
C ASP A 306 -10.24 3.76 10.10
N LEU A 307 -9.91 4.51 11.15
CA LEU A 307 -10.74 5.52 11.84
C LEU A 307 -12.14 5.01 12.20
N GLY A 308 -12.25 3.71 12.51
CA GLY A 308 -13.53 3.06 12.81
C GLY A 308 -14.41 2.79 11.58
N HIS A 309 -13.84 2.80 10.37
CA HIS A 309 -14.58 2.44 9.15
C HIS A 309 -14.95 0.96 9.13
N LEU A 310 -14.00 0.06 9.42
CA LEU A 310 -14.27 -1.38 9.44
C LEU A 310 -14.95 -1.75 10.76
N ARG A 311 -16.14 -2.35 10.64
CA ARG A 311 -16.87 -2.92 11.76
C ARG A 311 -16.47 -4.37 11.93
N PRO A 312 -15.85 -4.76 13.05
CA PRO A 312 -15.56 -6.17 13.30
C PRO A 312 -16.88 -6.97 13.35
N PRO A 313 -16.88 -8.23 12.89
CA PRO A 313 -18.09 -9.05 12.78
C PRO A 313 -18.71 -9.36 14.14
N ALA A 314 -17.89 -9.45 15.19
CA ALA A 314 -18.34 -9.48 16.57
C ALA A 314 -18.19 -8.08 17.18
N PRO A 315 -19.16 -7.60 17.98
CA PRO A 315 -19.02 -6.38 18.76
C PRO A 315 -17.97 -6.62 19.87
N GLY A 316 -16.69 -6.55 19.49
CA GLY A 316 -15.58 -6.54 20.42
C GLY A 316 -15.61 -5.28 21.27
N ARG A 317 -15.08 -5.38 22.50
CA ARG A 317 -15.13 -4.32 23.52
C ARG A 317 -14.38 -3.03 23.15
N HIS A 318 -13.70 -2.97 22.01
CA HIS A 318 -12.75 -1.91 21.69
C HIS A 318 -12.91 -1.30 20.29
N HIS A 319 -14.02 -1.56 19.60
CA HIS A 319 -14.33 -0.81 18.38
C HIS A 319 -14.67 0.64 18.72
N SER A 320 -14.05 1.59 18.04
CA SER A 320 -14.31 3.01 18.22
C SER A 320 -14.85 3.62 16.93
N PRO A 321 -16.09 4.12 16.91
CA PRO A 321 -16.68 4.70 15.72
C PRO A 321 -15.94 5.97 15.27
N PRO A 322 -16.09 6.40 14.01
CA PRO A 322 -15.44 7.61 13.50
C PRO A 322 -15.69 8.88 14.33
N ALA A 323 -16.85 8.98 15.00
CA ALA A 323 -17.18 10.10 15.87
C ALA A 323 -16.20 10.25 17.05
N ASN A 324 -15.69 9.14 17.60
CA ASN A 324 -14.77 9.15 18.74
C ASN A 324 -13.37 9.67 18.36
N TRP A 325 -13.02 9.60 17.07
CA TRP A 325 -11.74 10.10 16.55
C TRP A 325 -11.71 11.62 16.39
N LEU A 326 -12.86 12.23 16.06
CA LEU A 326 -12.94 13.65 15.70
C LEU A 326 -12.42 14.60 16.80
N PRO A 327 -12.72 14.43 18.10
CA PRO A 327 -12.18 15.29 19.15
C PRO A 327 -10.64 15.28 19.17
N TYR A 328 -10.02 14.11 19.05
CA TYR A 328 -8.56 14.03 19.06
C TYR A 328 -7.94 14.65 17.80
N LEU A 329 -8.50 14.36 16.62
CA LEU A 329 -8.01 14.93 15.36
C LEU A 329 -8.13 16.47 15.36
N ARG A 330 -9.23 17.02 15.91
CA ARG A 330 -9.39 18.48 16.07
C ARG A 330 -8.36 19.06 17.02
N ARG A 331 -8.08 18.41 18.15
CA ARG A 331 -7.04 18.85 19.10
C ARG A 331 -5.65 18.91 18.46
N LEU A 332 -5.25 17.89 17.69
CA LEU A 332 -3.99 17.91 16.93
C LEU A 332 -3.97 19.04 15.89
N TRP A 333 -5.09 19.25 15.22
CA TRP A 333 -5.24 20.31 14.25
C TRP A 333 -5.16 21.72 14.89
N GLU A 334 -5.78 21.93 16.05
CA GLU A 334 -5.75 23.17 16.85
C GLU A 334 -4.34 23.44 17.40
N ALA A 335 -3.61 22.39 17.75
CA ALA A 335 -2.20 22.48 18.13
C ALA A 335 -1.25 22.78 16.96
N GLY A 336 -1.75 22.80 15.72
CA GLY A 336 -0.96 23.15 14.53
C GLY A 336 -0.10 22.01 14.01
N ASN A 337 -0.45 20.77 14.34
CA ASN A 337 0.21 19.58 13.82
C ASN A 337 -0.46 19.16 12.51
N PRO A 338 0.29 19.03 11.39
CA PRO A 338 -0.27 18.41 10.19
C PRO A 338 -0.51 16.93 10.47
N VAL A 339 -1.75 16.48 10.28
CA VAL A 339 -2.16 15.08 10.49
C VAL A 339 -2.50 14.47 9.13
N VAL A 340 -1.83 13.35 8.83
CA VAL A 340 -2.18 12.49 7.70
C VAL A 340 -2.56 11.12 8.23
N CYS A 341 -3.71 10.60 7.83
CA CYS A 341 -4.12 9.24 8.11
C CYS A 341 -3.81 8.33 6.92
N LEU A 342 -2.98 7.33 7.16
CA LEU A 342 -2.74 6.19 6.30
C LEU A 342 -3.85 5.17 6.56
N THR A 343 -4.67 4.91 5.54
CA THR A 343 -5.90 4.11 5.69
C THR A 343 -5.94 2.95 4.68
N PRO A 344 -6.48 1.78 5.04
CA PRO A 344 -6.69 0.70 4.08
C PRO A 344 -7.80 0.98 3.03
N TYR A 345 -8.65 1.99 3.24
CA TYR A 345 -9.81 2.29 2.39
C TYR A 345 -9.62 3.60 1.61
N PRO A 346 -10.25 3.73 0.43
CA PRO A 346 -10.23 4.99 -0.31
C PRO A 346 -10.89 6.11 0.49
N ALA A 347 -10.43 7.34 0.28
CA ALA A 347 -10.85 8.49 1.08
C ALA A 347 -12.35 8.76 0.97
N GLU A 348 -12.97 8.40 -0.15
CA GLU A 348 -14.38 8.64 -0.48
C GLU A 348 -15.33 7.88 0.44
N GLU A 349 -14.91 6.74 0.99
CA GLU A 349 -15.71 5.88 1.87
C GLU A 349 -15.82 6.42 3.31
N TYR A 350 -15.05 7.45 3.63
CA TYR A 350 -15.05 8.07 4.95
C TYR A 350 -16.15 9.12 5.11
N PRO A 351 -16.76 9.24 6.31
CA PRO A 351 -17.70 10.32 6.61
C PRO A 351 -17.10 11.70 6.31
N ALA A 352 -17.89 12.61 5.74
CA ALA A 352 -17.42 13.94 5.34
C ALA A 352 -16.74 14.72 6.47
N ALA A 353 -17.19 14.54 7.72
CA ALA A 353 -16.57 15.13 8.90
C ALA A 353 -15.11 14.71 9.08
N VAL A 354 -14.78 13.44 8.86
CA VAL A 354 -13.41 12.91 8.90
C VAL A 354 -12.58 13.49 7.77
N ARG A 355 -13.08 13.42 6.52
CA ARG A 355 -12.37 13.93 5.32
C ARG A 355 -12.04 15.43 5.39
N ARG A 356 -12.85 16.19 6.13
CA ARG A 356 -12.61 17.64 6.36
C ARG A 356 -11.59 17.91 7.46
N THR A 357 -11.40 16.97 8.39
CA THR A 357 -10.54 17.15 9.58
C THR A 357 -9.12 16.62 9.34
N VAL A 358 -8.98 15.50 8.63
CA VAL A 358 -7.69 14.83 8.39
C VAL A 358 -7.50 14.53 6.91
N ALA A 359 -6.26 14.62 6.41
CA ALA A 359 -5.92 14.17 5.08
C ALA A 359 -5.81 12.64 5.06
N LEU A 360 -6.55 11.99 4.16
CA LEU A 360 -6.57 10.53 4.03
C LEU A 360 -5.70 10.11 2.85
N VAL A 361 -4.82 9.13 3.06
CA VAL A 361 -3.96 8.54 2.03
C VAL A 361 -4.14 7.03 2.08
N PRO A 362 -4.67 6.40 1.01
CA PRO A 362 -4.92 4.97 1.02
C PRO A 362 -3.61 4.16 1.00
N LEU A 363 -3.66 2.93 1.53
CA LEU A 363 -2.61 1.93 1.41
C LEU A 363 -2.76 1.17 0.09
N ASP A 364 -2.59 1.91 -1.00
CA ASP A 364 -2.75 1.40 -2.37
C ASP A 364 -1.50 1.75 -3.20
N ARG A 365 -1.08 0.82 -4.08
CA ARG A 365 0.01 1.01 -5.05
C ARG A 365 -0.24 2.15 -6.03
N ARG A 366 -1.49 2.59 -6.17
CA ARG A 366 -1.87 3.76 -6.98
C ARG A 366 -1.54 5.09 -6.31
N VAL A 367 -1.13 5.09 -5.04
CA VAL A 367 -0.71 6.33 -4.36
C VAL A 367 0.54 6.89 -5.02
N SER A 368 0.38 8.06 -5.64
CA SER A 368 1.49 8.81 -6.21
C SER A 368 2.11 9.75 -5.19
N VAL A 369 3.38 10.10 -5.42
CA VAL A 369 4.09 11.15 -4.66
C VAL A 369 3.33 12.48 -4.68
N ARG A 370 2.67 12.82 -5.80
CA ARG A 370 1.88 14.06 -5.92
C ARG A 370 0.64 14.04 -5.03
N LEU A 371 -0.05 12.89 -4.93
CA LEU A 371 -1.18 12.72 -4.02
C LEU A 371 -0.72 12.91 -2.57
N ALA A 372 0.35 12.22 -2.19
CA ALA A 372 0.94 12.31 -0.85
C ALA A 372 1.37 13.75 -0.50
N GLN A 373 2.05 14.42 -1.44
CA GLN A 373 2.41 15.82 -1.26
C GLN A 373 1.18 16.69 -1.05
N THR A 374 0.13 16.54 -1.88
CA THR A 374 -1.12 17.30 -1.77
C THR A 374 -1.79 17.06 -0.42
N ALA A 375 -1.87 15.81 0.02
CA ALA A 375 -2.40 15.43 1.33
C ALA A 375 -1.63 16.12 2.46
N ALA A 376 -0.30 16.07 2.45
CA ALA A 376 0.55 16.74 3.44
C ALA A 376 0.52 18.27 3.36
N ARG A 377 0.13 18.87 2.21
CA ARG A 377 -0.06 20.34 2.10
C ARG A 377 -1.41 20.80 2.59
N ARG A 378 -2.37 19.88 2.74
CA ARG A 378 -3.74 20.21 3.09
C ARG A 378 -3.77 20.61 4.55
N ASP A 379 -3.38 21.86 4.81
CA ASP A 379 -3.63 22.53 6.06
C ASP A 379 -5.11 22.95 6.06
N PRO A 380 -5.96 22.32 6.88
CA PRO A 380 -7.38 22.66 6.91
C PRO A 380 -7.62 24.12 7.33
N ARG A 381 -6.64 24.77 7.99
CA ARG A 381 -6.73 26.20 8.36
C ARG A 381 -6.78 27.11 7.13
N ARG A 382 -6.13 26.72 6.03
CA ARG A 382 -6.15 27.51 4.79
C ARG A 382 -7.49 27.44 4.08
N ALA A 383 -8.25 26.36 4.28
CA ALA A 383 -9.56 26.19 3.65
C ALA A 383 -10.66 27.05 4.31
N ARG A 384 -10.51 27.44 5.59
CA ARG A 384 -11.46 28.33 6.29
C ARG A 384 -11.24 29.83 6.07
N ARG A 385 -10.14 30.22 5.43
CA ARG A 385 -9.82 31.63 5.11
C ARG A 385 -10.17 32.02 3.66
N ARG A 386 -10.76 31.09 2.91
CA ARG A 386 -11.34 31.30 1.59
C ARG A 386 -12.83 31.12 1.73
#